data_AF-A0A1Q3MSQ8-F1
#
_entry.id   AF-A0A1Q3MSQ8-F1
#
_cell.length_a   1.000
_cell.length_b   1.000
_cell.length_c   1.000
_cell.angle_alpha   90.00
_cell.angle_beta   90.00
_cell.angle_gamma   90.00
#
_symmetry.space_group_name_H-M   'P 1'
#
loop_
_entity.id
_entity.type
_entity.pdbx_description
1 polymer ?
#
loop_
_entity_poly.entity_id
_entity_poly.type
_entity_poly.pdbx_seq_one_letter_code
_entity_poly.pdbx_strand_id
1 'polypeptide(L)'
;MNHVRVHPTSSVTTHKEHFLTVGQVGDERVSFDFRRMPGDCGHCVPTFALSASALAEMLAGSNLTIDLADGSIELNPVGDELEIFYRSEEIILVHRVWLAEVAVAFNMLAALTPLRMAHYS
;
A
#
# COMPACT_ATOMS: atom_id res chain seq x y z
N MET A 1 -11.56 11.39 4.58
CA MET A 1 -10.67 10.22 4.71
C MET A 1 -9.26 10.70 4.42
N ASN A 2 -8.36 10.62 5.40
CA ASN A 2 -6.98 11.09 5.25
C ASN A 2 -6.21 10.11 4.35
N HIS A 3 -5.43 10.65 3.42
CA HIS A 3 -4.59 9.86 2.52
C HIS A 3 -3.25 10.55 2.32
N VAL A 4 -2.20 9.74 2.20
CA VAL A 4 -0.82 10.16 1.96
C VAL A 4 -0.33 9.46 0.70
N ARG A 5 0.39 10.20 -0.15
CA ARG A 5 1.00 9.64 -1.36
C ARG A 5 2.41 9.17 -1.05
N VAL A 6 2.73 8.01 -1.56
CA VAL A 6 4.04 7.37 -1.53
C VAL A 6 4.54 7.30 -2.97
N HIS A 7 5.76 7.75 -3.18
CA HIS A 7 6.38 7.86 -4.50
C HIS A 7 7.04 6.53 -4.90
N PRO A 8 7.06 6.21 -6.20
CA PRO A 8 7.75 5.03 -6.71
C PRO A 8 9.27 5.20 -6.61
N THR A 9 10.00 4.10 -6.43
CA THR A 9 11.48 4.14 -6.38
C THR A 9 12.13 4.23 -7.76
N SER A 10 11.41 3.81 -8.80
CA SER A 10 11.87 3.94 -10.19
C SER A 10 10.73 4.31 -11.14
N SER A 11 10.95 5.32 -11.98
CA SER A 11 10.11 5.63 -13.13
C SER A 11 10.52 4.73 -14.31
N VAL A 12 10.16 3.45 -14.29
CA VAL A 12 10.52 2.55 -15.40
C VAL A 12 9.63 2.83 -16.62
N THR A 13 10.12 3.75 -17.45
CA THR A 13 10.02 3.80 -18.92
C THR A 13 8.67 3.88 -19.62
N THR A 14 7.60 4.34 -18.97
CA THR A 14 6.51 5.02 -19.70
C THR A 14 6.07 6.24 -18.90
N HIS A 15 5.80 7.35 -19.58
CA HIS A 15 5.62 8.70 -19.01
C HIS A 15 4.35 8.89 -18.14
N LYS A 16 4.12 8.07 -17.12
CA LYS A 16 3.01 8.25 -16.18
C LYS A 16 3.48 7.91 -14.77
N GLU A 17 3.49 8.90 -13.89
CA GLU A 17 3.89 8.76 -12.49
C GLU A 17 2.91 7.80 -11.76
N HIS A 18 3.40 6.63 -11.37
CA HIS A 18 2.65 5.65 -10.58
C HIS A 18 2.91 5.92 -9.10
N PHE A 19 1.99 6.55 -8.38
CA PHE A 19 2.10 6.72 -6.93
C PHE A 19 1.20 5.73 -6.19
N LEU A 20 1.65 5.26 -5.04
CA LEU A 20 0.82 4.51 -4.10
C LEU A 20 0.10 5.51 -3.19
N THR A 21 -1.21 5.38 -3.06
CA THR A 21 -1.97 6.13 -2.05
C THR A 21 -2.19 5.24 -0.85
N VAL A 22 -1.70 5.67 0.31
CA VAL A 22 -2.00 5.04 1.60
C VAL A 22 -3.12 5.85 2.26
N GLY A 23 -4.21 5.20 2.61
CA GLY A 23 -5.37 5.83 3.25
C GLY A 23 -5.72 5.14 4.55
N GLN A 24 -6.38 5.85 5.46
CA GLN A 24 -6.89 5.25 6.69
C GLN A 24 -8.30 4.68 6.46
N VAL A 25 -8.52 3.42 6.79
CA VAL A 25 -9.82 2.73 6.75
C VAL A 25 -10.22 2.31 8.16
N GLY A 26 -11.02 3.14 8.84
CA GLY A 26 -11.37 2.89 10.24
C GLY A 26 -10.18 3.04 11.18
N ASP A 27 -10.31 2.48 12.39
CA ASP A 27 -9.37 2.75 13.48
C ASP A 27 -8.09 1.90 13.39
N GLU A 28 -8.15 0.72 12.77
CA GLU A 28 -7.04 -0.26 12.78
C GLU A 28 -6.63 -0.75 11.39
N ARG A 29 -7.11 -0.13 10.31
CA ARG A 29 -6.76 -0.55 8.94
C ARG A 29 -6.28 0.59 8.09
N VAL A 30 -5.41 0.26 7.15
CA VAL A 30 -4.91 1.17 6.11
C VAL A 30 -5.20 0.59 4.74
N SER A 31 -5.74 1.40 3.84
CA SER A 31 -5.92 1.06 2.43
C SER A 31 -4.67 1.40 1.64
N PHE A 32 -4.33 0.52 0.71
CA PHE A 32 -3.35 0.73 -0.34
C PHE A 32 -4.13 0.85 -1.65
N ASP A 33 -4.05 2.02 -2.27
CA ASP A 33 -4.76 2.37 -3.50
C ASP A 33 -3.75 2.80 -4.58
N PHE A 34 -3.67 1.99 -5.64
CA PHE A 34 -2.80 2.20 -6.79
C PHE A 34 -3.58 2.96 -7.85
N ARG A 35 -3.84 4.25 -7.61
CA ARG A 35 -4.58 5.05 -8.59
C ARG A 35 -3.78 5.20 -9.87
N ARG A 36 -4.43 4.88 -11.00
CA ARG A 36 -4.09 5.41 -12.33
C ARG A 36 -4.79 6.76 -12.53
N MET A 37 -4.10 7.74 -13.11
CA MET A 37 -4.77 8.86 -13.78
C MET A 37 -5.62 8.33 -14.96
N PRO A 38 -6.72 9.01 -15.32
CA PRO A 38 -7.72 8.50 -16.26
C PRO A 38 -7.14 8.28 -17.66
N GLY A 39 -7.54 7.18 -18.31
CA GLY A 39 -7.23 6.92 -19.72
C GLY A 39 -6.40 5.66 -20.01
N ASP A 40 -6.36 4.69 -19.11
CA ASP A 40 -5.69 3.41 -19.37
C ASP A 40 -6.54 2.27 -18.80
N CYS A 41 -7.48 1.83 -19.62
CA CYS A 41 -8.45 0.78 -19.32
C CYS A 41 -7.78 -0.56 -19.61
N GLY A 42 -7.18 -1.17 -18.60
CA GLY A 42 -6.67 -2.52 -18.74
C GLY A 42 -6.62 -3.17 -17.38
N HIS A 43 -5.58 -2.83 -16.61
CA HIS A 43 -5.22 -3.61 -15.43
C HIS A 43 -4.63 -2.69 -14.37
N CYS A 44 -5.41 -2.45 -13.30
CA CYS A 44 -4.96 -1.74 -12.11
C CYS A 44 -4.75 -2.76 -10.99
N VAL A 45 -3.73 -2.57 -10.14
CA VAL A 45 -3.66 -3.32 -8.89
C VAL A 45 -4.91 -2.97 -8.07
N PRO A 46 -5.69 -3.95 -7.60
CA PRO A 46 -6.91 -3.66 -6.85
C PRO A 46 -6.57 -2.98 -5.52
N THR A 47 -7.45 -2.07 -5.09
CA THR A 47 -7.36 -1.46 -3.76
C THR A 47 -7.57 -2.54 -2.71
N PHE A 48 -6.66 -2.62 -1.74
CA PHE A 48 -6.76 -3.55 -0.61
C PHE A 48 -6.53 -2.83 0.71
N ALA A 49 -6.86 -3.47 1.84
CA ALA A 49 -6.64 -2.90 3.16
C ALA A 49 -5.97 -3.88 4.12
N LEU A 50 -4.87 -3.46 4.73
CA LEU A 50 -4.12 -4.18 5.75
C LEU A 50 -4.57 -3.74 7.14
N SER A 51 -4.52 -4.64 8.13
CA SER A 51 -4.54 -4.24 9.53
C SER A 51 -3.24 -3.52 9.90
N ALA A 52 -3.27 -2.72 10.96
CA ALA A 52 -2.07 -2.10 11.52
C ALA A 52 -1.02 -3.14 11.93
N SER A 53 -1.44 -4.32 12.41
CA SER A 53 -0.54 -5.42 12.75
C SER A 53 0.16 -6.02 11.53
N ALA A 54 -0.59 -6.31 10.47
CA ALA A 54 -0.02 -6.84 9.23
C ALA A 54 0.95 -5.82 8.61
N LEU A 55 0.59 -4.53 8.62
CA LEU A 55 1.49 -3.48 8.17
C LEU A 55 2.79 -3.45 9.01
N ALA A 56 2.70 -3.57 10.33
CA ALA A 56 3.88 -3.59 11.20
C ALA A 56 4.78 -4.79 10.90
N GLU A 57 4.20 -5.97 10.68
CA GLU A 57 4.95 -7.18 10.26
C GLU A 57 5.65 -6.98 8.92
N MET A 58 4.97 -6.36 7.94
CA MET A 58 5.54 -6.00 6.64
C MET A 58 6.70 -5.01 6.77
N LEU A 59 6.53 -3.95 7.56
CA LEU A 59 7.59 -2.96 7.81
C LEU A 59 8.78 -3.56 8.59
N ALA A 60 8.56 -4.63 9.36
CA ALA A 60 9.61 -5.41 10.01
C ALA A 60 10.34 -6.38 9.06
N GLY A 61 9.97 -6.40 7.78
CA GLY A 61 10.62 -7.22 6.75
C GLY A 61 9.92 -8.55 6.45
N SER A 62 8.70 -8.76 6.94
CA SER A 62 7.93 -9.97 6.62
C SER A 62 7.24 -9.83 5.27
N ASN A 63 7.25 -10.93 4.50
CA ASN A 63 6.48 -11.00 3.27
C ASN A 63 5.00 -11.22 3.61
N LEU A 64 4.12 -10.52 2.91
CA LEU A 64 2.68 -10.72 3.02
C LEU A 64 2.10 -11.15 1.68
N THR A 65 1.20 -12.12 1.73
CA THR A 65 0.37 -12.53 0.60
C THR A 65 -1.08 -12.32 0.96
N ILE A 66 -1.83 -11.67 0.07
CA ILE A 66 -3.26 -11.41 0.20
C ILE A 66 -3.95 -12.14 -0.95
N ASP A 67 -4.71 -13.18 -0.62
CA ASP A 67 -5.50 -13.91 -1.60
C ASP A 67 -6.75 -13.13 -1.99
N LEU A 68 -7.00 -13.05 -3.30
CA LEU A 68 -8.17 -12.44 -3.91
C LEU A 68 -8.94 -13.52 -4.68
N ALA A 69 -10.15 -13.17 -5.12
CA ALA A 69 -10.98 -14.11 -5.88
C ALA A 69 -10.39 -14.44 -7.27
N ASP A 70 -9.64 -13.51 -7.85
CA ASP A 70 -9.08 -13.56 -9.21
C ASP A 70 -7.54 -13.54 -9.25
N GLY A 71 -6.89 -13.71 -8.10
CA GLY A 71 -5.44 -13.66 -8.00
C GLY A 71 -4.92 -13.47 -6.58
N SER A 72 -3.71 -12.96 -6.45
CA SER A 72 -3.11 -12.57 -5.18
C SER A 72 -2.32 -11.27 -5.28
N ILE A 73 -2.17 -10.61 -4.15
CA ILE A 73 -1.22 -9.51 -3.97
C ILE A 73 -0.09 -9.98 -3.07
N GLU A 74 1.14 -9.80 -3.52
CA GLU A 74 2.33 -10.07 -2.70
C GLU A 74 3.03 -8.76 -2.37
N LEU A 75 3.35 -8.57 -1.09
CA LEU A 75 4.11 -7.45 -0.56
C LEU A 75 5.44 -8.00 -0.05
N ASN A 76 6.52 -7.61 -0.70
CA ASN A 76 7.85 -8.14 -0.48
C ASN A 76 8.83 -7.00 -0.16
N PRO A 77 9.15 -6.77 1.12
CA PRO A 77 10.20 -5.82 1.51
C PRO A 77 11.57 -6.30 1.03
N VAL A 78 12.26 -5.49 0.23
CA VAL A 78 13.60 -5.80 -0.30
C VAL A 78 14.52 -4.60 -0.08
N GLY A 79 15.39 -4.69 0.92
CA GLY A 79 16.25 -3.57 1.29
C GLY A 79 15.43 -2.38 1.80
N ASP A 80 15.57 -1.22 1.14
CA ASP A 80 14.85 0.02 1.41
C ASP A 80 13.57 0.19 0.58
N GLU A 81 13.22 -0.82 -0.22
CA GLU A 81 12.06 -0.80 -1.10
C GLU A 81 11.00 -1.82 -0.69
N LEU A 82 9.76 -1.54 -1.08
CA LEU A 82 8.66 -2.47 -1.06
C LEU A 82 8.31 -2.84 -2.50
N GLU A 83 8.52 -4.11 -2.85
CA GLU A 83 8.03 -4.68 -4.10
C GLU A 83 6.60 -5.17 -3.91
N ILE A 84 5.74 -4.83 -4.86
CA ILE A 84 4.31 -5.12 -4.82
C ILE A 84 3.96 -5.84 -6.11
N PHE A 85 3.54 -7.09 -5.99
CA PHE A 85 3.14 -7.93 -7.11
C PHE A 85 1.64 -8.14 -7.09
N TYR A 86 0.98 -7.94 -8.23
CA TYR A 86 -0.35 -8.47 -8.47
C TYR A 86 -0.23 -9.64 -9.43
N ARG A 87 -0.61 -10.83 -9.00
CA ARG A 87 -0.60 -12.06 -9.80
C ARG A 87 -2.02 -12.52 -10.03
N SER A 88 -2.45 -12.50 -11.28
CA SER A 88 -3.64 -13.20 -11.77
C SER A 88 -3.21 -14.22 -12.82
N GLU A 89 -4.12 -15.09 -13.26
CA GLU A 89 -3.81 -16.11 -14.28
C GLU A 89 -3.20 -15.53 -15.56
N GLU A 90 -3.53 -14.28 -15.91
CA GLU A 90 -3.15 -13.65 -17.17
C GLU A 90 -2.16 -12.49 -17.02
N ILE A 91 -1.92 -12.01 -15.78
CA ILE A 91 -1.26 -10.71 -15.56
C ILE A 91 -0.36 -10.74 -14.34
N ILE A 92 0.86 -10.26 -14.54
CA ILE A 92 1.81 -9.91 -13.48
C ILE A 92 2.10 -8.42 -13.56
N LEU A 93 1.67 -7.66 -12.55
CA LEU A 93 2.05 -6.26 -12.39
C LEU A 93 3.04 -6.12 -11.24
N VAL A 94 4.07 -5.28 -11.43
CA VAL A 94 5.11 -5.04 -10.43
C VAL A 94 5.23 -3.55 -10.17
N HIS A 95 5.11 -3.16 -8.90
CA HIS A 95 5.36 -1.79 -8.42
C HIS A 95 6.44 -1.80 -7.35
N ARG A 96 7.24 -0.73 -7.30
CA ARG A 96 8.30 -0.54 -6.30
C ARG A 96 8.17 0.84 -5.69
N VAL A 97 8.11 0.92 -4.36
CA VAL A 97 7.99 2.17 -3.59
C VAL A 97 8.95 2.16 -2.41
N TRP A 98 9.28 3.34 -1.87
CA TRP A 98 10.20 3.43 -0.73
C TRP A 98 9.51 2.93 0.54
N LEU A 99 10.11 1.94 1.22
CA LEU A 99 9.59 1.40 2.47
C LEU A 99 9.52 2.50 3.55
N ALA A 100 10.51 3.39 3.57
CA ALA A 100 10.55 4.54 4.47
C ALA A 100 9.36 5.50 4.25
N GLU A 101 8.96 5.75 3.01
CA GLU A 101 7.80 6.60 2.72
C GLU A 101 6.48 5.93 3.12
N VAL A 102 6.36 4.60 2.98
CA VAL A 102 5.21 3.84 3.49
C VAL A 102 5.13 3.95 5.02
N ALA A 103 6.26 3.83 5.72
CA ALA A 103 6.32 3.98 7.18
C ALA A 103 5.94 5.41 7.63
N VAL A 104 6.43 6.44 6.94
CA VAL A 104 6.06 7.84 7.21
C VAL A 104 4.57 8.06 6.98
N ALA A 105 4.03 7.57 5.85
CA ALA A 105 2.61 7.67 5.54
C ALA A 105 1.74 7.04 6.63
N PHE A 106 2.12 5.85 7.12
CA PHE A 106 1.44 5.20 8.23
C PHE A 106 1.49 6.03 9.52
N ASN A 107 2.67 6.50 9.91
CA ASN A 107 2.84 7.31 11.11
C ASN A 107 2.02 8.61 11.05
N MET A 108 1.97 9.26 9.88
CA MET A 108 1.12 10.43 9.67
C MET A 108 -0.37 10.09 9.84
N LEU A 109 -0.83 8.98 9.28
CA LEU A 109 -2.23 8.55 9.43
C LEU A 109 -2.55 8.16 10.88
N ALA A 110 -1.65 7.47 11.58
CA ALA A 110 -1.80 7.10 12.98
C ALA A 110 -1.85 8.34 13.88
N ALA A 111 -0.97 9.33 13.67
CA ALA A 111 -0.97 10.59 14.43
C ALA A 111 -2.24 11.43 14.20
N LEU A 112 -2.85 11.30 13.02
CA LEU A 112 -4.13 11.94 12.70
C LEU A 112 -5.34 11.19 13.28
N THR A 113 -5.13 10.01 13.85
CA THR A 113 -6.12 9.27 14.63
C THR A 113 -5.97 9.73 16.08
N PRO A 114 -6.83 10.63 16.59
CA PRO A 114 -6.67 11.08 17.97
C PRO A 114 -6.81 9.86 18.85
N LEU A 115 -5.93 9.74 19.85
CA LEU A 115 -5.99 8.82 20.97
C LEU A 115 -7.39 8.78 21.59
N ARG A 116 -8.33 8.03 21.00
CA ARG A 116 -9.66 7.72 21.54
C ARG A 116 -9.61 6.55 22.53
N MET A 117 -8.42 6.28 23.09
CA MET A 117 -8.24 5.38 24.23
C MET A 117 -7.89 6.11 25.53
N ALA A 118 -8.18 7.41 25.65
CA ALA A 118 -8.31 8.05 26.95
C ALA A 118 -9.81 8.27 27.21
N HIS A 119 -10.29 7.83 28.37
CA HIS A 119 -11.69 7.84 28.83
C HIS A 119 -12.52 6.56 28.55
N TYR A 120 -12.09 5.45 29.14
CA TYR A 120 -13.02 4.73 30.01
C TYR A 120 -12.44 4.75 31.42
N SER A 121 -13.00 5.63 32.24
CA SER A 121 -12.84 5.69 33.71
C SER A 121 -13.93 4.84 34.34
#